data_AF-A0A7V9PYZ1-F1
#
_entry.id   AF-A0A7V9PYZ1-F1
#
_cell.length_a   1.000
_cell.length_b   1.000
_cell.length_c   1.000
_cell.angle_alpha   90.00
_cell.angle_beta   90.00
_cell.angle_gamma   90.00
#
_symmetry.space_group_name_H-M   'P 1'
#
loop_
_entity.id
_entity.type
_entity.pdbx_description
1 polymer ?
#
loop_
_entity_poly.entity_id
_entity_poly.type
_entity_poly.pdbx_seq_one_letter_code
_entity_poly.pdbx_strand_id
1 'polypeptide(L)'
;MTTHAEGLHDHHGPPVANQSSRVDSVVLGMFLFIASEAMLFGSFFTAYFFVRVVNPTAPETWPPDPFEFPVFVAGVNTAILVTSSFTMHWALQSIKRGERKAFLAGMVLTFLMGLAFLLTQAVEYLNVGFNTGDGAFASVFFGLTGLHGAHVFVGLTLLGIVIVRGFRGHFTPEHHHGVELPGIYWHFVDIMWIVVYATVYLI
;
A
#
# COMPACT_ATOMS: atom_id res chain seq x y z
N MET A 1 41.06 53.17 34.72
CA MET A 1 40.03 53.30 33.67
C MET A 1 39.68 51.90 33.19
N THR A 2 38.40 51.64 33.02
CA THR A 2 37.72 50.35 33.16
C THR A 2 38.08 49.29 32.11
N THR A 3 38.16 48.06 32.60
CA THR A 3 38.00 46.79 31.88
C THR A 3 36.75 46.78 31.01
N HIS A 4 36.87 46.49 29.72
CA HIS A 4 35.77 46.02 28.88
C HIS A 4 36.12 44.63 28.36
N ALA A 5 35.65 43.61 29.07
CA ALA A 5 35.52 42.26 28.53
C ALA A 5 34.20 42.23 27.73
N GLU A 6 34.30 42.19 26.41
CA GLU A 6 33.18 41.80 25.55
C GLU A 6 32.93 40.30 25.77
N GLY A 7 31.92 39.97 26.55
CA GLY A 7 31.37 38.63 26.59
C GLY A 7 30.67 38.35 25.26
N LEU A 8 31.29 37.54 24.40
CA LEU A 8 30.57 36.84 23.34
C LEU A 8 29.59 35.88 24.01
N HIS A 9 28.30 36.23 23.97
CA HIS A 9 27.23 35.29 24.27
C HIS A 9 27.10 34.33 23.08
N ASP A 10 27.81 33.21 23.15
CA ASP A 10 27.58 32.08 22.24
C ASP A 10 26.16 31.57 22.47
N HIS A 11 25.26 31.91 21.54
CA HIS A 11 23.91 31.36 21.48
C HIS A 11 24.00 29.87 21.13
N HIS A 12 24.19 29.03 22.14
CA HIS A 12 23.96 27.59 22.02
C HIS A 12 22.47 27.37 21.78
N GLY A 13 22.10 27.18 20.51
CA GLY A 13 20.80 26.60 20.17
C GLY A 13 20.60 25.25 20.88
N PRO A 14 19.36 24.78 21.02
CA PRO A 14 19.10 23.49 21.64
C PRO A 14 19.98 22.42 20.96
N PRO A 15 20.57 21.50 21.75
CA PRO A 15 21.45 20.47 21.21
C PRO A 15 20.72 19.71 20.10
N VAL A 16 21.42 19.49 18.98
CA VAL A 16 20.92 18.65 17.87
C VAL A 16 20.47 17.31 18.45
N ALA A 17 19.21 16.94 18.18
CA ALA A 17 18.61 15.73 18.70
C ALA A 17 19.51 14.53 18.38
N ASN A 18 19.88 13.77 19.41
CA ASN A 18 20.74 12.60 19.26
C ASN A 18 20.08 11.61 18.27
N GLN A 19 20.72 11.35 17.13
CA GLN A 19 20.32 10.27 16.22
C GLN A 19 20.59 8.93 16.90
N SER A 20 19.63 8.45 17.69
CA SER A 20 19.74 7.19 18.44
C SER A 20 19.65 5.94 17.54
N SER A 21 19.23 6.07 16.29
CA SER A 21 18.99 4.97 15.37
C SER A 21 19.83 5.15 14.11
N ARG A 22 20.43 4.06 13.61
CA ARG A 22 21.15 4.04 12.32
C ARG A 22 20.22 4.23 11.10
N VAL A 23 18.91 4.25 11.33
CA VAL A 23 17.86 4.36 10.31
C VAL A 23 17.23 5.75 10.36
N ASP A 24 16.96 6.33 9.20
CA ASP A 24 16.26 7.60 9.07
C ASP A 24 14.89 7.55 9.76
N SER A 25 14.57 8.58 10.54
CA SER A 25 13.34 8.64 11.35
C SER A 25 12.05 8.52 10.54
N VAL A 26 12.04 9.03 9.30
CA VAL A 26 10.86 9.01 8.43
C VAL A 26 10.64 7.59 7.89
N VAL A 27 11.73 6.91 7.51
CA VAL A 27 11.69 5.51 7.05
C VAL A 27 11.28 4.59 8.19
N LEU A 28 11.80 4.79 9.40
CA LEU A 28 11.38 4.03 10.59
C LEU A 28 9.89 4.22 10.88
N GLY A 29 9.39 5.46 10.80
CA GLY A 29 7.97 5.76 10.95
C GLY A 29 7.10 5.02 9.93
N MET A 30 7.55 4.95 8.67
CA MET A 30 6.86 4.20 7.62
C MET A 30 6.78 2.70 7.91
N PHE A 31 7.88 2.09 8.41
CA PHE A 31 7.88 0.68 8.78
C PHE A 31 6.96 0.38 9.96
N LEU A 32 6.93 1.25 10.98
CA LEU A 32 6.02 1.10 12.12
C LEU A 32 4.56 1.22 11.69
N PHE A 33 4.26 2.15 10.79
CA PHE A 33 2.92 2.27 10.19
C PHE A 33 2.53 1.02 9.40
N ILE A 34 3.42 0.48 8.56
CA ILE A 34 3.16 -0.78 7.84
C ILE A 34 2.95 -1.94 8.81
N ALA A 35 3.72 -2.00 9.89
CA ALA A 35 3.55 -3.05 10.90
C ALA A 35 2.16 -2.97 11.56
N SER A 36 1.65 -1.77 11.86
CA SER A 36 0.29 -1.63 12.40
C SER A 36 -0.78 -2.03 11.37
N GLU A 37 -0.62 -1.67 10.10
CA GLU A 37 -1.56 -2.10 9.05
C GLU A 37 -1.51 -3.61 8.84
N ALA A 38 -0.34 -4.23 8.90
CA ALA A 38 -0.20 -5.69 8.81
C ALA A 38 -0.95 -6.40 9.96
N MET A 39 -0.90 -5.84 11.18
CA MET A 39 -1.69 -6.35 12.31
C MET A 39 -3.19 -6.17 12.10
N LEU A 40 -3.62 -5.04 11.51
CA LEU A 40 -5.02 -4.80 11.14
C LEU A 40 -5.51 -5.88 10.17
N PHE A 41 -4.77 -6.13 9.08
CA PHE A 41 -5.09 -7.24 8.15
C PHE A 41 -5.09 -8.60 8.86
N GLY A 42 -4.11 -8.86 9.72
CA GLY A 42 -4.03 -10.09 10.50
C GLY A 42 -5.30 -10.38 11.31
N SER A 43 -5.93 -9.34 11.88
CA SER A 43 -7.20 -9.49 12.59
C SER A 43 -8.35 -9.93 11.67
N PHE A 44 -8.43 -9.38 10.46
CA PHE A 44 -9.45 -9.77 9.47
C PHE A 44 -9.21 -11.18 8.92
N PHE A 45 -7.94 -11.56 8.67
CA PHE A 45 -7.61 -12.95 8.32
C PHE A 45 -7.97 -13.93 9.42
N THR A 46 -7.72 -13.57 10.69
CA THR A 46 -8.13 -14.40 11.83
C THR A 46 -9.64 -14.58 11.86
N ALA A 47 -10.42 -13.52 11.64
CA ALA A 47 -11.88 -13.60 11.54
C ALA A 47 -12.32 -14.49 10.37
N TYR A 48 -11.67 -14.40 9.22
CA TYR A 48 -11.92 -15.25 8.05
C TYR A 48 -11.71 -16.73 8.35
N PHE A 49 -10.54 -17.11 8.87
CA PHE A 49 -10.25 -18.49 9.21
C PHE A 49 -11.16 -19.01 10.33
N PHE A 50 -11.50 -18.16 11.32
CA PHE A 50 -12.41 -18.54 12.38
C PHE A 50 -13.80 -18.89 11.83
N VAL A 51 -14.39 -18.01 11.01
CA VAL A 51 -15.70 -18.27 10.38
C VAL A 51 -15.64 -19.51 9.49
N ARG A 52 -14.53 -19.75 8.79
CA ARG A 52 -14.40 -20.89 7.89
C ARG A 52 -14.23 -22.24 8.59
N VAL A 53 -13.44 -22.29 9.66
CA VAL A 53 -13.08 -23.55 10.34
C VAL A 53 -14.06 -23.91 11.44
N VAL A 54 -14.59 -22.91 12.16
CA VAL A 54 -15.35 -23.14 13.40
C VAL A 54 -16.86 -23.16 13.14
N ASN A 55 -17.35 -22.51 12.08
CA ASN A 55 -18.78 -22.44 11.82
C ASN A 55 -19.32 -23.81 11.36
N PRO A 56 -20.19 -24.48 12.15
CA PRO A 56 -20.74 -25.79 11.80
C PRO A 56 -21.68 -25.77 10.58
N THR A 57 -22.13 -24.57 10.20
CA THR A 57 -22.98 -24.32 9.03
C THR A 57 -22.19 -23.72 7.86
N ALA A 58 -20.86 -23.65 7.96
CA ALA A 58 -20.03 -23.25 6.82
C ALA A 58 -20.25 -24.25 5.67
N PRO A 59 -20.45 -23.77 4.44
CA PRO A 59 -20.55 -24.63 3.28
C PRO A 59 -19.21 -25.34 3.04
N GLU A 60 -19.26 -26.58 2.53
CA GLU A 60 -18.05 -27.37 2.19
C GLU A 60 -17.24 -26.73 1.06
N THR A 61 -17.91 -25.97 0.19
CA THR A 61 -17.33 -25.16 -0.88
C THR A 61 -17.36 -23.68 -0.51
N TRP A 62 -16.28 -22.98 -0.84
CA TRP A 62 -16.14 -21.56 -0.57
C TRP A 62 -15.71 -20.86 -1.87
N PRO A 63 -16.58 -20.09 -2.52
CA PRO A 63 -17.89 -19.59 -2.06
C PRO A 63 -19.01 -20.66 -2.10
N PRO A 64 -20.09 -20.52 -1.30
CA PRO A 64 -21.25 -21.39 -1.35
C PRO A 64 -21.95 -21.36 -2.71
N ASP A 65 -22.47 -22.51 -3.14
CA ASP A 65 -23.37 -22.57 -4.30
C ASP A 65 -24.57 -21.61 -4.11
N PRO A 66 -24.99 -20.86 -5.15
CA PRO A 66 -24.56 -20.93 -6.56
C PRO A 66 -23.49 -19.87 -6.95
N PHE A 67 -22.78 -19.28 -5.98
CA PHE A 67 -21.83 -18.22 -6.29
C PHE A 67 -20.53 -18.80 -6.84
N GLU A 68 -19.98 -18.22 -7.91
CA GLU A 68 -18.69 -18.59 -8.46
C GLU A 68 -17.77 -17.37 -8.50
N PHE A 69 -16.55 -17.51 -7.97
CA PHE A 69 -15.55 -16.46 -8.14
C PHE A 69 -14.95 -16.53 -9.54
N PRO A 70 -14.76 -15.39 -10.22
CA PRO A 70 -14.05 -15.34 -11.49
C PRO A 70 -12.54 -15.44 -11.25
N VAL A 71 -12.06 -16.61 -10.79
CA VAL A 71 -10.66 -16.87 -10.39
C VAL A 71 -9.67 -16.45 -11.48
N PHE A 72 -10.01 -16.66 -12.75
CA PHE A 72 -9.17 -16.21 -13.87
C PHE A 72 -9.05 -14.69 -13.94
N VAL A 73 -10.15 -13.95 -13.79
CA VAL A 73 -10.14 -12.48 -13.81
C VAL A 73 -9.37 -11.95 -12.60
N ALA A 74 -9.61 -12.50 -11.42
CA ALA A 74 -8.88 -12.16 -10.20
C ALA A 74 -7.38 -12.50 -10.31
N GLY A 75 -7.03 -13.59 -10.99
CA GLY A 75 -5.64 -13.98 -11.29
C GLY A 75 -4.95 -13.01 -12.24
N VAL A 76 -5.61 -12.61 -13.33
CA VAL A 76 -5.11 -11.56 -14.23
C VAL A 76 -4.95 -10.23 -13.47
N ASN A 77 -5.91 -9.89 -12.62
CA ASN A 77 -5.87 -8.66 -11.84
C ASN A 77 -4.68 -8.65 -10.87
N THR A 78 -4.41 -9.80 -10.24
CA THR A 78 -3.24 -10.00 -9.38
C THR A 78 -1.94 -9.88 -10.17
N ALA A 79 -1.86 -10.44 -11.38
CA ALA A 79 -0.68 -10.31 -12.23
C ALA A 79 -0.43 -8.85 -12.64
N ILE A 80 -1.49 -8.06 -12.90
CA ILE A 80 -1.40 -6.62 -13.15
C ILE A 80 -0.81 -5.93 -11.92
N LEU A 81 -1.32 -6.20 -10.72
CA LEU A 81 -0.88 -5.52 -9.51
C LEU A 81 0.59 -5.86 -9.18
N VAL A 82 0.99 -7.13 -9.29
CA VAL A 82 2.39 -7.56 -9.14
C VAL A 82 3.29 -6.89 -10.17
N THR A 83 2.85 -6.81 -11.43
CA THR A 83 3.62 -6.11 -12.47
C THR A 83 3.76 -4.61 -12.16
N SER A 84 2.76 -4.00 -11.52
CA SER A 84 2.82 -2.59 -11.10
C SER A 84 3.91 -2.32 -10.06
N SER A 85 4.22 -3.29 -9.19
CA SER A 85 5.35 -3.18 -8.27
C SER A 85 6.69 -3.09 -9.03
N PHE A 86 6.88 -3.88 -10.07
CA PHE A 86 8.09 -3.79 -10.88
C PHE A 86 8.22 -2.43 -11.58
N THR A 87 7.11 -1.86 -12.06
CA THR A 87 7.12 -0.52 -12.69
C THR A 87 7.38 0.58 -11.68
N MET A 88 6.88 0.44 -10.44
CA MET A 88 7.17 1.37 -9.34
C MET A 88 8.66 1.33 -8.96
N HIS A 89 9.23 0.12 -8.86
CA HIS A 89 10.65 -0.05 -8.60
C HIS A 89 11.50 0.57 -9.71
N TRP A 90 11.12 0.35 -10.97
CA TRP A 90 11.78 0.97 -12.11
C TRP A 90 11.72 2.50 -12.03
N ALA A 91 10.56 3.08 -11.71
CA ALA A 91 10.41 4.52 -11.53
C ALA A 91 11.35 5.09 -10.45
N LEU A 92 11.45 4.40 -9.31
CA LEU A 92 12.35 4.78 -8.21
C LEU A 92 13.82 4.72 -8.62
N GLN A 93 14.22 3.68 -9.37
CA GLN A 93 15.60 3.58 -9.88
C GLN A 93 15.90 4.67 -10.92
N SER A 94 14.94 4.99 -11.78
CA SER A 94 15.09 6.05 -12.78
C SER A 94 15.29 7.42 -12.15
N ILE A 95 14.57 7.77 -11.08
CA ILE A 95 14.79 9.06 -10.40
C ILE A 95 16.14 9.10 -9.69
N LYS A 96 16.59 7.98 -9.09
CA LYS A 96 17.93 7.84 -8.51
C LYS A 96 19.05 8.02 -9.55
N ARG A 97 18.79 7.69 -10.82
CA ARG A 97 19.71 7.91 -11.96
C ARG A 97 19.58 9.30 -12.60
N GLY A 98 18.65 10.14 -12.15
CA GLY A 98 18.36 11.44 -12.77
C GLY A 98 17.53 11.37 -14.06
N GLU A 99 17.04 10.18 -14.43
CA GLU A 99 16.24 9.97 -15.64
C GLU A 99 14.76 10.33 -15.42
N ARG A 100 14.48 11.64 -15.42
CA ARG A 100 13.14 12.15 -15.11
C ARG A 100 12.03 11.62 -16.02
N LYS A 101 12.29 11.43 -17.32
CA LYS A 101 11.29 10.91 -18.26
C LYS A 101 10.89 9.46 -17.94
N ALA A 102 11.88 8.61 -17.66
CA ALA A 102 11.64 7.21 -17.30
C ALA A 102 10.94 7.10 -15.94
N PHE A 103 11.32 7.94 -14.96
CA PHE A 103 10.61 8.06 -13.69
C PHE A 103 9.12 8.38 -13.89
N LEU A 104 8.78 9.43 -14.66
CA LEU A 104 7.39 9.80 -14.90
C LEU A 104 6.61 8.70 -15.65
N ALA A 105 7.24 8.06 -16.64
CA ALA A 105 6.62 6.95 -17.37
C ALA A 105 6.31 5.77 -16.44
N GLY A 106 7.25 5.35 -15.60
CA GLY A 106 7.05 4.27 -14.64
C GLY A 106 5.99 4.59 -13.59
N MET A 107 5.96 5.83 -13.07
CA MET A 107 4.93 6.27 -12.13
C MET A 107 3.53 6.25 -12.75
N VAL A 108 3.37 6.81 -13.96
CA VAL A 108 2.08 6.83 -14.66
C VAL A 108 1.61 5.40 -14.99
N LEU A 109 2.52 4.54 -15.44
CA LEU A 109 2.20 3.14 -15.71
C LEU A 109 1.72 2.42 -14.45
N THR A 110 2.44 2.58 -13.33
CA THR A 110 2.04 2.03 -12.02
C THR A 110 0.65 2.49 -11.61
N PHE A 111 0.37 3.80 -11.74
CA PHE A 111 -0.93 4.38 -11.40
C PHE A 111 -2.06 3.80 -12.27
N LEU A 112 -1.85 3.70 -13.58
CA LEU A 112 -2.86 3.14 -14.49
C LEU A 112 -3.16 1.67 -14.19
N MET A 113 -2.13 0.89 -13.86
CA MET A 113 -2.29 -0.52 -13.50
C MET A 113 -3.03 -0.69 -12.17
N GLY A 114 -2.72 0.12 -11.17
CA GLY A 114 -3.47 0.14 -9.91
C GLY A 114 -4.91 0.62 -10.08
N LEU A 115 -5.16 1.59 -10.97
CA LEU A 115 -6.52 2.04 -11.28
C LEU A 115 -7.32 0.95 -11.99
N ALA A 116 -6.72 0.27 -12.97
CA ALA A 116 -7.33 -0.88 -13.63
C ALA A 116 -7.69 -1.98 -12.64
N PHE A 117 -6.83 -2.21 -11.64
CA PHE A 117 -7.11 -3.14 -10.57
C PHE A 117 -8.33 -2.76 -9.75
N LEU A 118 -8.39 -1.52 -9.28
CA LEU A 118 -9.49 -1.04 -8.45
C LEU A 118 -10.82 -1.05 -9.20
N LEU A 119 -10.81 -0.71 -10.49
CA LEU A 119 -11.99 -0.75 -11.35
C LEU A 119 -12.47 -2.20 -11.57
N THR A 120 -11.54 -3.12 -11.83
CA THR A 120 -11.88 -4.55 -11.99
C THR A 120 -12.50 -5.09 -10.71
N GLN A 121 -11.95 -4.73 -9.54
CA GLN A 121 -12.49 -5.13 -8.24
C GLN A 121 -13.89 -4.55 -8.00
N ALA A 122 -14.13 -3.30 -8.39
CA ALA A 122 -15.45 -2.69 -8.29
C ALA A 122 -16.49 -3.39 -9.18
N VAL A 123 -16.09 -3.77 -10.41
CA VAL A 123 -16.95 -4.56 -11.31
C VAL A 123 -17.24 -5.94 -10.73
N GLU A 124 -16.25 -6.60 -10.12
CA GLU A 124 -16.46 -7.87 -9.45
C GLU A 124 -17.50 -7.77 -8.33
N TYR A 125 -17.43 -6.73 -7.49
CA TYR A 125 -18.42 -6.51 -6.42
C TYR A 125 -19.84 -6.34 -6.96
N LEU A 126 -20.00 -5.73 -8.14
CA LEU A 126 -21.32 -5.56 -8.75
C LEU A 126 -21.88 -6.87 -9.34
N ASN A 127 -21.02 -7.85 -9.62
CA ASN A 127 -21.40 -9.11 -10.27
C ASN A 127 -21.43 -10.32 -9.32
N VAL A 128 -20.89 -10.19 -8.09
CA VAL A 128 -20.74 -11.33 -7.17
C VAL A 128 -22.06 -11.87 -6.63
N GLY A 129 -23.16 -11.10 -6.74
CA GLY A 129 -24.52 -11.57 -6.48
C GLY A 129 -24.91 -11.73 -5.00
N PHE A 130 -24.00 -11.47 -4.06
CA PHE A 130 -24.26 -11.43 -2.62
C PHE A 130 -23.86 -10.06 -2.02
N ASN A 131 -24.48 -9.70 -0.91
CA ASN A 131 -24.28 -8.45 -0.19
C ASN A 131 -23.70 -8.69 1.20
N THR A 132 -23.13 -7.64 1.81
CA THR A 132 -22.55 -7.62 3.16
C THR A 132 -23.43 -8.22 4.26
N GLY A 133 -24.76 -8.23 4.07
CA GLY A 133 -25.74 -8.78 5.02
C GLY A 133 -26.07 -10.27 4.86
N ASP A 134 -25.57 -10.94 3.82
CA ASP A 134 -25.96 -12.31 3.46
C ASP A 134 -25.25 -13.40 4.30
N GLY A 135 -24.76 -13.02 5.48
CA GLY A 135 -24.14 -13.91 6.46
C GLY A 135 -22.65 -13.66 6.69
N ALA A 136 -22.09 -14.41 7.63
CA ALA A 136 -20.73 -14.21 8.12
C ALA A 136 -19.66 -14.31 7.01
N PHE A 137 -19.88 -15.14 5.98
CA PHE A 137 -19.00 -15.22 4.83
C PHE A 137 -18.92 -13.88 4.08
N ALA A 138 -20.07 -13.38 3.61
CA ALA A 138 -20.12 -12.17 2.81
C ALA A 138 -19.56 -10.97 3.58
N SER A 139 -19.90 -10.85 4.88
CA SER A 139 -19.37 -9.78 5.73
C SER A 139 -17.85 -9.80 5.84
N VAL A 140 -17.24 -10.98 6.04
CA VAL A 140 -15.78 -11.09 6.14
C VAL A 140 -15.10 -10.93 4.79
N PHE A 141 -15.69 -11.47 3.72
CA PHE A 141 -15.21 -11.26 2.35
C PHE A 141 -15.11 -9.76 2.04
N PHE A 142 -16.24 -9.03 2.10
CA PHE A 142 -16.26 -7.60 1.83
C PHE A 142 -15.45 -6.78 2.83
N GLY A 143 -15.36 -7.22 4.09
CA GLY A 143 -14.51 -6.59 5.09
C GLY A 143 -13.03 -6.64 4.70
N LEU A 144 -12.52 -7.83 4.36
CA LEU A 144 -11.11 -8.03 4.02
C LEU A 144 -10.75 -7.42 2.65
N THR A 145 -11.53 -7.74 1.60
CA THR A 145 -11.28 -7.24 0.25
C THR A 145 -11.58 -5.74 0.14
N GLY A 146 -12.57 -5.24 0.87
CA GLY A 146 -12.90 -3.81 0.96
C GLY A 146 -11.84 -3.01 1.71
N LEU A 147 -11.32 -3.53 2.82
CA LEU A 147 -10.17 -2.92 3.52
C LEU A 147 -8.97 -2.80 2.59
N HIS A 148 -8.67 -3.86 1.84
CA HIS A 148 -7.62 -3.83 0.82
C HIS A 148 -7.90 -2.80 -0.28
N GLY A 149 -9.11 -2.78 -0.85
CA GLY A 149 -9.50 -1.81 -1.86
C GLY A 149 -9.36 -0.36 -1.39
N ALA A 150 -9.69 -0.08 -0.12
CA ALA A 150 -9.47 1.23 0.49
C ALA A 150 -7.98 1.59 0.57
N HIS A 151 -7.11 0.64 0.91
CA HIS A 151 -5.66 0.84 0.90
C HIS A 151 -5.11 1.11 -0.49
N VAL A 152 -5.57 0.37 -1.51
CA VAL A 152 -5.19 0.62 -2.91
C VAL A 152 -5.62 2.03 -3.33
N PHE A 153 -6.82 2.47 -2.96
CA PHE A 153 -7.30 3.82 -3.26
C PHE A 153 -6.45 4.91 -2.60
N VAL A 154 -6.08 4.73 -1.33
CA VAL A 154 -5.13 5.63 -0.63
C VAL A 154 -3.77 5.62 -1.34
N GLY A 155 -3.27 4.45 -1.72
CA GLY A 155 -2.03 4.28 -2.46
C GLY A 155 -2.05 5.02 -3.79
N LEU A 156 -3.14 4.89 -4.57
CA LEU A 156 -3.33 5.61 -5.83
C LEU A 156 -3.35 7.11 -5.62
N THR A 157 -3.97 7.59 -4.56
CA THR A 157 -3.98 9.01 -4.20
C THR A 157 -2.55 9.50 -3.93
N LEU A 158 -1.77 8.75 -3.16
CA LEU A 158 -0.36 9.07 -2.89
C LEU A 158 0.48 9.06 -4.17
N LEU A 159 0.32 8.04 -5.03
CA LEU A 159 1.00 7.97 -6.32
C LEU A 159 0.62 9.14 -7.24
N GLY A 160 -0.67 9.52 -7.26
CA GLY A 160 -1.16 10.69 -7.99
C GLY A 160 -0.48 11.99 -7.53
N ILE A 161 -0.35 12.19 -6.22
CA ILE A 161 0.38 13.33 -5.65
C ILE A 161 1.84 13.31 -6.09
N VAL A 162 2.49 12.14 -6.05
CA VAL A 162 3.89 11.97 -6.52
C VAL A 162 4.00 12.30 -8.01
N ILE A 163 3.08 11.84 -8.85
CA ILE A 163 3.08 12.14 -10.29
C ILE A 163 2.98 13.66 -10.52
N VAL A 164 2.04 14.33 -9.87
CA VAL A 164 1.86 15.80 -10.00
C VAL A 164 3.11 16.55 -9.55
N ARG A 165 3.70 16.18 -8.40
CA ARG A 165 4.95 16.78 -7.90
C ARG A 165 6.14 16.45 -8.81
N GLY A 166 6.14 15.28 -9.42
CA GLY A 166 7.12 14.84 -10.41
C GLY A 166 7.09 15.70 -11.67
N PHE A 167 5.91 16.00 -12.21
CA PHE A 167 5.74 16.90 -13.35
C PHE A 167 6.14 18.35 -13.03
N ARG A 168 6.01 18.77 -11.76
CA ARG A 168 6.51 20.08 -11.28
C ARG A 168 8.01 20.10 -10.99
N GLY A 169 8.70 18.95 -11.05
CA GLY A 169 10.15 18.86 -10.90
C GLY A 169 10.63 18.94 -9.44
N HIS A 170 9.77 18.56 -8.48
CA HIS A 170 10.10 18.65 -7.05
C HIS A 170 11.02 17.52 -6.53
N PHE A 171 11.47 16.60 -7.39
CA PHE A 171 12.30 15.46 -7.01
C PHE A 171 13.64 15.52 -7.73
N THR A 172 14.72 15.27 -6.98
CA THR A 172 16.09 15.14 -7.50
C THR A 172 16.67 13.78 -7.07
N PRO A 173 17.78 13.32 -7.68
CA PRO A 173 18.44 12.08 -7.27
C PRO A 173 18.81 12.04 -5.79
N GLU A 174 19.09 13.18 -5.16
CA GLU A 174 19.46 13.30 -3.76
C GLU A 174 18.24 13.47 -2.84
N HIS A 175 17.14 14.03 -3.37
CA HIS A 175 15.91 14.33 -2.62
C HIS A 175 14.70 13.59 -3.23
N HIS A 176 14.70 12.26 -3.13
CA HIS A 176 13.64 11.39 -3.69
C HIS A 176 12.85 10.61 -2.62
N HIS A 177 13.03 10.91 -1.32
CA HIS A 177 12.30 10.22 -0.24
C HIS A 177 10.77 10.34 -0.41
N GLY A 178 10.29 11.44 -0.99
CA GLY A 178 8.87 11.62 -1.30
C GLY A 178 8.33 10.69 -2.40
N VAL A 179 9.19 9.96 -3.12
CA VAL A 179 8.83 8.88 -4.05
C VAL A 179 9.02 7.52 -3.38
N GLU A 180 10.07 7.38 -2.56
CA GLU A 180 10.42 6.12 -1.89
C GLU A 180 9.37 5.69 -0.87
N LEU A 181 8.86 6.60 -0.02
CA LEU A 181 7.88 6.24 1.01
C LEU A 181 6.55 5.75 0.42
N PRO A 182 5.93 6.44 -0.57
CA PRO A 182 4.77 5.88 -1.27
C PRO A 182 5.06 4.59 -2.03
N GLY A 183 6.30 4.42 -2.52
CA GLY A 183 6.74 3.16 -3.15
C GLY A 183 6.74 1.98 -2.17
N ILE A 184 7.28 2.17 -0.96
CA ILE A 184 7.25 1.14 0.09
C ILE A 184 5.80 0.80 0.47
N TYR A 185 4.94 1.81 0.61
CA TYR A 185 3.49 1.59 0.84
C TYR A 185 2.86 0.74 -0.27
N TRP A 186 3.11 1.09 -1.53
CA TRP A 186 2.55 0.40 -2.69
C TRP A 186 2.95 -1.08 -2.73
N HIS A 187 4.22 -1.37 -2.47
CA HIS A 187 4.71 -2.75 -2.38
C HIS A 187 4.08 -3.53 -1.23
N PHE A 188 3.86 -2.90 -0.08
CA PHE A 188 3.14 -3.54 1.03
C PHE A 188 1.72 -3.91 0.63
N VAL A 189 0.99 -2.97 0.01
CA VAL A 189 -0.37 -3.22 -0.47
C VAL A 189 -0.38 -4.40 -1.47
N ASP A 190 0.56 -4.45 -2.41
CA ASP A 190 0.69 -5.56 -3.36
C ASP A 190 0.91 -6.92 -2.69
N ILE A 191 1.87 -7.00 -1.77
CA ILE A 191 2.14 -8.23 -1.01
C ILE A 191 0.89 -8.68 -0.24
N MET A 192 0.16 -7.74 0.38
CA MET A 192 -1.07 -8.07 1.09
C MET A 192 -2.15 -8.59 0.14
N TRP A 193 -2.25 -8.07 -1.08
CA TRP A 193 -3.19 -8.60 -2.07
C TRP A 193 -2.89 -10.04 -2.44
N ILE A 194 -1.61 -10.40 -2.63
CA ILE A 194 -1.22 -11.79 -2.93
C ILE A 194 -1.71 -12.73 -1.82
N VAL A 195 -1.59 -12.33 -0.56
CA VAL A 195 -2.09 -13.10 0.58
C VAL A 195 -3.62 -13.20 0.55
N VAL A 196 -4.33 -12.09 0.29
CA VAL A 196 -5.80 -12.10 0.13
C VAL A 196 -6.23 -13.02 -1.01
N TYR A 197 -5.64 -12.89 -2.18
CA TYR A 197 -5.95 -13.72 -3.35
C TYR A 197 -5.72 -15.20 -3.05
N ALA A 198 -4.55 -15.55 -2.50
CA ALA A 198 -4.23 -16.93 -2.17
C ALA A 198 -5.17 -17.53 -1.13
N THR A 199 -5.59 -16.76 -0.13
CA THR A 199 -6.42 -17.28 0.97
C THR A 199 -7.92 -17.27 0.70
N VAL A 200 -8.42 -16.28 -0.04
CA VAL A 200 -9.86 -16.08 -0.27
C VAL A 200 -10.33 -16.73 -1.57
N TYR A 201 -9.51 -16.70 -2.62
CA TYR A 201 -9.91 -17.17 -3.96
C TYR A 201 -9.37 -18.56 -4.30
N LEU A 202 -8.26 -19.01 -3.67
CA LEU A 202 -7.65 -20.31 -3.98
C LEU A 202 -7.84 -21.35 -2.87
N ILE A 203 -7.62 -20.96 -1.63
CA ILE A 203 -7.72 -21.85 -0.47
C ILE A 203 -9.15 -21.90 0.00
#